data_AF-A0A8D5ZP03-F1
#
_entry.id   AF-A0A8D5ZP03-F1
#
_cell.length_a   1.000
_cell.length_b   1.000
_cell.length_c   1.000
_cell.angle_alpha   90.00
_cell.angle_beta   90.00
_cell.angle_gamma   90.00
#
_symmetry.space_group_name_H-M   'P 1'
#
loop_
_entity.id
_entity.type
_entity.pdbx_description
1 polymer ?
#
loop_
_entity_poly.entity_id
_entity_poly.type
_entity_poly.pdbx_seq_one_letter_code
_entity_poly.pdbx_strand_id
1 'polypeptide(L)'
;MKKDGDVINGMDDWESTLDNIDWKEVLQEIDSALLDNLAAELGFRSYELLKRASQMLTPDYYLIHLSDGRWGLWSPTHYKHQDPIFAHSREEMFALIQDGFQLPNEEAVQYVQETLDSVRQTQRCIQCGFEFDPGDPLREEWGMESGVKAPEQFCSPECAMESVVKQLKKDHGWE
;
A
#
# COMPACT_ATOMS: atom_id res chain seq x y z
N MET A 1 -45.04 -51.37 -13.56
CA MET A 1 -43.68 -51.04 -14.06
C MET A 1 -43.67 -49.60 -14.54
N LYS A 2 -42.61 -48.85 -14.18
CA LYS A 2 -42.29 -47.44 -14.47
C LYS A 2 -43.05 -46.45 -13.58
N LYS A 3 -42.49 -45.96 -12.48
CA LYS A 3 -41.22 -45.21 -12.19
C LYS A 3 -41.61 -43.75 -11.98
N ASP A 4 -41.54 -43.35 -10.72
CA ASP A 4 -41.49 -41.98 -10.25
C ASP A 4 -40.47 -41.19 -11.09
N GLY A 5 -40.92 -40.06 -11.63
CA GLY A 5 -40.11 -39.15 -12.43
C GLY A 5 -39.86 -37.88 -11.64
N ASP A 6 -38.75 -37.88 -10.91
CA ASP A 6 -37.87 -36.76 -10.57
C ASP A 6 -38.49 -35.36 -10.59
N VAL A 7 -38.95 -34.94 -9.41
CA VAL A 7 -38.88 -33.53 -9.01
C VAL A 7 -37.71 -33.46 -8.05
N ILE A 8 -36.49 -33.10 -8.51
CA ILE A 8 -35.51 -32.13 -7.95
C ILE A 8 -34.41 -31.94 -9.02
N ASN A 9 -33.86 -30.73 -9.17
CA ASN A 9 -32.44 -30.44 -9.55
C ASN A 9 -32.24 -28.99 -10.02
N GLY A 10 -32.96 -28.03 -9.43
CA GLY A 10 -32.54 -26.63 -9.47
C GLY A 10 -31.82 -26.28 -8.17
N MET A 11 -32.47 -26.58 -7.04
CA MET A 11 -32.00 -26.21 -5.69
C MET A 11 -30.71 -26.97 -5.28
N ASP A 12 -30.63 -28.27 -5.59
CA ASP A 12 -29.44 -29.10 -5.33
C ASP A 12 -28.21 -28.68 -6.17
N ASP A 13 -28.43 -28.06 -7.31
CA ASP A 13 -27.38 -27.54 -8.20
C ASP A 13 -26.79 -26.21 -7.65
N TRP A 14 -27.62 -25.39 -7.01
CA TRP A 14 -27.17 -24.19 -6.30
C TRP A 14 -26.43 -24.49 -5.00
N GLU A 15 -26.92 -25.47 -4.23
CA GLU A 15 -26.32 -25.87 -2.95
C GLU A 15 -24.94 -26.51 -3.15
N SER A 16 -24.81 -27.39 -4.16
CA SER A 16 -23.51 -27.96 -4.54
C SER A 16 -22.55 -26.94 -5.16
N THR A 17 -23.05 -25.89 -5.82
CA THR A 17 -22.19 -24.80 -6.32
C THR A 17 -21.66 -23.94 -5.17
N LEU A 18 -22.45 -23.68 -4.12
CA LEU A 18 -22.01 -22.95 -2.93
C LEU A 18 -21.00 -23.74 -2.08
N ASP A 19 -21.13 -25.06 -2.04
CA ASP A 19 -20.19 -25.96 -1.35
C ASP A 19 -18.85 -26.13 -2.09
N ASN A 20 -18.82 -25.84 -3.40
CA ASN A 20 -17.61 -25.87 -4.23
C ASN A 20 -16.85 -24.55 -4.26
N ILE A 21 -17.36 -23.48 -3.64
CA ILE A 21 -16.62 -22.24 -3.48
C ILE A 21 -15.58 -22.49 -2.38
N ASP A 22 -14.30 -22.38 -2.72
CA ASP A 22 -13.25 -22.29 -1.70
C ASP A 22 -13.36 -20.93 -1.02
N TRP A 23 -14.19 -20.88 0.02
CA TRP A 23 -14.42 -19.68 0.81
C TRP A 23 -13.12 -19.14 1.40
N LYS A 24 -12.05 -19.94 1.55
CA LYS A 24 -10.75 -19.43 2.00
C LYS A 24 -10.03 -18.66 0.91
N GLU A 25 -10.06 -19.12 -0.34
CA GLU A 25 -9.50 -18.38 -1.47
C GLU A 25 -10.25 -17.07 -1.68
N VAL A 26 -11.58 -17.10 -1.66
CA VAL A 26 -12.41 -15.89 -1.78
C VAL A 26 -12.14 -14.90 -0.63
N LEU A 27 -11.97 -15.39 0.60
CA LEU A 27 -11.61 -14.53 1.74
C LEU A 27 -10.21 -13.92 1.58
N GLN A 28 -9.22 -14.67 1.10
CA GLN A 28 -7.88 -14.16 0.85
C GLN A 28 -7.85 -13.10 -0.26
N GLU A 29 -8.63 -13.29 -1.32
CA GLU A 29 -8.76 -12.30 -2.39
C GLU A 29 -9.41 -11.00 -1.88
N ILE A 30 -10.45 -11.11 -1.05
CA ILE A 30 -11.09 -9.94 -0.43
C ILE A 30 -10.12 -9.21 0.50
N ASP A 31 -9.35 -9.95 1.31
CA ASP A 31 -8.37 -9.36 2.21
C ASP A 31 -7.24 -8.67 1.43
N SER A 32 -6.77 -9.27 0.33
CA SER A 32 -5.76 -8.64 -0.55
C SER A 32 -6.31 -7.39 -1.24
N ALA A 33 -7.53 -7.45 -1.77
CA ALA A 33 -8.17 -6.30 -2.42
C ALA A 33 -8.41 -5.14 -1.44
N LEU A 34 -8.76 -5.46 -0.19
CA LEU A 34 -8.90 -4.46 0.87
C LEU A 34 -7.56 -3.75 1.14
N LEU A 35 -6.46 -4.51 1.23
CA LEU A 35 -5.13 -3.94 1.46
C LEU A 35 -4.62 -3.11 0.27
N ASP A 36 -4.97 -3.48 -0.96
CA ASP A 36 -4.64 -2.67 -2.13
C ASP A 36 -5.46 -1.37 -2.17
N ASN A 37 -6.69 -1.36 -1.66
CA ASN A 37 -7.46 -0.11 -1.49
C ASN A 37 -6.79 0.81 -0.46
N LEU A 38 -6.33 0.27 0.68
CA LEU A 38 -5.54 1.01 1.66
C LEU A 38 -4.29 1.62 1.04
N ALA A 39 -3.57 0.84 0.24
CA ALA A 39 -2.41 1.33 -0.49
C ALA A 39 -2.78 2.48 -1.42
N ALA A 40 -3.85 2.34 -2.19
CA ALA A 40 -4.32 3.37 -3.12
C ALA A 40 -4.72 4.67 -2.39
N GLU A 41 -5.38 4.58 -1.24
CA GLU A 41 -5.72 5.75 -0.40
C GLU A 41 -4.48 6.51 0.09
N LEU A 42 -3.42 5.78 0.42
CA LEU A 42 -2.13 6.34 0.82
C LEU A 42 -1.25 6.71 -0.38
N GLY A 43 -1.75 6.56 -1.61
CA GLY A 43 -1.07 6.96 -2.83
C GLY A 43 -0.06 5.94 -3.36
N PHE A 44 -0.07 4.69 -2.88
CA PHE A 44 0.80 3.61 -3.34
C PHE A 44 0.12 2.73 -4.38
N ARG A 45 0.94 2.12 -5.25
CA ARG A 45 0.46 1.21 -6.29
C ARG A 45 0.02 -0.16 -5.77
N SER A 46 0.59 -0.60 -4.66
CA SER A 46 0.26 -1.88 -4.04
C SER A 46 0.55 -1.86 -2.54
N TYR A 47 -0.12 -2.76 -1.82
CA TYR A 47 0.12 -2.96 -0.40
C TYR A 47 1.59 -3.24 -0.06
N GLU A 48 2.27 -4.06 -0.85
CA GLU A 48 3.69 -4.40 -0.61
C GLU A 48 4.61 -3.18 -0.68
N LEU A 49 4.34 -2.24 -1.61
CA LEU A 49 5.12 -1.01 -1.71
C LEU A 49 4.84 -0.06 -0.54
N LEU A 50 3.57 0.07 -0.13
CA LEU A 50 3.18 0.82 1.06
C LEU A 50 3.89 0.27 2.31
N LYS A 51 3.85 -1.06 2.49
CA LYS A 51 4.44 -1.74 3.64
C LYS A 51 5.95 -1.54 3.72
N ARG A 52 6.65 -1.60 2.59
CA ARG A 52 8.12 -1.36 2.52
C ARG A 52 8.49 0.08 2.82
N ALA A 53 7.69 1.03 2.33
CA ALA A 53 7.91 2.45 2.56
C ALA A 53 7.57 2.89 4.00
N SER A 54 6.87 2.04 4.77
CA SER A 54 6.41 2.37 6.11
C SER A 54 7.32 1.80 7.19
N GLN A 55 7.39 2.51 8.30
CA GLN A 55 8.06 2.05 9.51
C GLN A 55 7.04 1.43 10.46
N MET A 56 7.33 0.21 10.93
CA MET A 56 6.47 -0.45 11.91
C MET A 56 6.59 0.24 13.28
N LEU A 57 5.45 0.59 13.87
CA LEU A 57 5.34 1.18 15.21
C LEU A 57 4.94 0.12 16.24
N THR A 58 3.97 -0.72 15.90
CA THR A 58 3.59 -1.91 16.68
C THR A 58 3.34 -3.06 15.71
N PRO A 59 3.15 -4.30 16.17
CA PRO A 59 2.85 -5.42 15.27
C PRO A 59 1.66 -5.19 14.33
N ASP A 60 0.74 -4.29 14.71
CA ASP A 60 -0.48 -3.98 13.98
C ASP A 60 -0.49 -2.61 13.31
N TYR A 61 0.45 -1.72 13.64
CA TYR A 61 0.43 -0.33 13.17
C TYR A 61 1.74 0.11 12.54
N TYR A 62 1.59 0.89 11.48
CA TYR A 62 2.67 1.41 10.66
C TYR A 62 2.57 2.93 10.55
N LEU A 63 3.73 3.56 10.47
CA LEU A 63 3.91 4.98 10.23
C LEU A 63 4.48 5.21 8.85
N ILE A 64 4.01 6.27 8.20
CA ILE A 64 4.53 6.73 6.93
C ILE A 64 4.59 8.25 6.88
N HIS A 65 5.56 8.80 6.17
CA HIS A 65 5.68 10.24 5.92
C HIS A 65 5.60 10.47 4.42
N LEU A 66 4.51 11.10 3.98
CA LEU A 66 4.12 11.23 2.57
C LEU A 66 4.89 12.36 1.86
N SER A 67 4.90 12.34 0.52
CA SER A 67 5.59 13.35 -0.28
C SER A 67 5.04 14.77 -0.11
N ASP A 68 3.79 14.91 0.33
CA ASP A 68 3.15 16.19 0.62
C ASP A 68 3.43 16.71 2.05
N GLY A 69 4.22 15.98 2.83
CA GLY A 69 4.61 16.32 4.20
C GLY A 69 3.65 15.84 5.28
N ARG A 70 2.54 15.19 4.91
CA ARG A 70 1.63 14.58 5.89
C ARG A 70 2.20 13.28 6.45
N TRP A 71 1.90 13.03 7.71
CA TRP A 71 2.15 11.76 8.38
C TRP A 71 0.90 10.90 8.32
N GLY A 72 1.08 9.60 8.09
CA GLY A 72 0.02 8.60 8.13
C GLY A 72 0.29 7.55 9.19
N LEU A 73 -0.73 7.22 9.98
CA LEU A 73 -0.77 6.05 10.86
C LEU A 73 -1.83 5.10 10.30
N TRP A 74 -1.43 3.87 9.98
CA TRP A 74 -2.31 2.90 9.33
C TRP A 74 -2.11 1.49 9.87
N SER A 75 -3.10 0.62 9.67
CA SER A 75 -3.08 -0.75 10.17
C SER A 75 -3.71 -1.71 9.17
N PRO A 76 -2.99 -2.74 8.69
CA PRO A 76 -3.58 -3.74 7.80
C PRO A 76 -4.66 -4.58 8.51
N THR A 77 -4.55 -4.75 9.83
CA THR A 77 -5.49 -5.56 10.62
C THR A 77 -6.75 -4.80 11.02
N HIS A 78 -6.66 -3.48 11.19
CA HIS A 78 -7.80 -2.64 11.60
C HIS A 78 -8.46 -1.87 10.45
N TYR A 79 -7.87 -1.83 9.26
CA TYR A 79 -8.35 -1.01 8.13
C TYR A 79 -9.82 -1.31 7.72
N LYS A 80 -10.31 -2.54 7.93
CA LYS A 80 -11.73 -2.87 7.71
C LYS A 80 -12.71 -2.01 8.52
N HIS A 81 -12.26 -1.45 9.65
CA HIS A 81 -13.08 -0.72 10.61
C HIS A 81 -12.54 0.66 10.94
N GLN A 82 -11.35 1.01 10.46
CA GLN A 82 -10.67 2.25 10.80
C GLN A 82 -9.82 2.74 9.64
N ASP A 83 -10.15 3.93 9.14
CA ASP A 83 -9.37 4.59 8.10
C ASP A 83 -7.99 5.04 8.63
N PRO A 84 -7.00 5.24 7.74
CA PRO A 84 -5.73 5.84 8.12
C PRO A 84 -5.91 7.20 8.79
N ILE A 85 -5.15 7.42 9.85
CA ILE A 85 -5.13 8.70 10.57
C ILE A 85 -4.01 9.56 9.99
N PHE A 86 -4.33 10.82 9.70
CA PHE A 86 -3.38 11.76 9.13
C PHE A 86 -3.05 12.91 10.09
N ALA A 87 -1.80 13.37 10.03
CA ALA A 87 -1.33 14.57 10.71
C ALA A 87 -0.49 15.42 9.76
N HIS A 88 -0.42 16.73 10.01
CA HIS A 88 0.35 17.68 9.20
C HIS A 88 1.76 17.92 9.76
N SER A 89 2.06 17.36 10.93
CA SER A 89 3.36 17.50 11.58
C SER A 89 3.71 16.25 12.39
N ARG A 90 5.01 16.09 12.66
CA ARG A 90 5.53 15.04 13.53
C ARG A 90 4.97 15.15 14.94
N GLU A 91 4.86 16.38 15.46
CA GLU A 91 4.36 16.66 16.81
C GLU A 91 2.88 16.29 16.95
N GLU A 92 2.08 16.62 15.94
CA GLU A 92 0.67 16.23 15.88
C GLU A 92 0.52 14.70 15.79
N MET A 93 1.32 14.04 14.95
CA MET A 93 1.33 12.57 14.87
C MET A 93 1.73 11.93 16.22
N PHE A 94 2.76 12.46 16.87
CA PHE A 94 3.18 12.00 18.19
C PHE A 94 2.04 12.14 19.22
N ALA A 95 1.35 13.28 19.24
CA ALA A 95 0.22 13.50 20.15
C ALA A 95 -0.93 12.52 19.88
N LEU A 96 -1.26 12.23 18.61
CA LEU A 96 -2.27 11.24 18.24
C LEU A 96 -1.89 9.82 18.70
N ILE A 97 -0.63 9.43 18.54
CA ILE A 97 -0.13 8.14 19.03
C ILE A 97 -0.20 8.09 20.55
N GLN A 98 0.18 9.17 21.24
CA GLN A 98 0.16 9.23 22.69
C GLN A 98 -1.26 9.08 23.25
N ASP A 99 -2.24 9.74 22.63
CA ASP A 99 -3.66 9.65 23.01
C ASP A 99 -4.25 8.26 22.69
N GLY A 100 -3.97 7.74 21.49
CA GLY A 100 -4.53 6.48 21.01
C GLY A 100 -3.96 5.23 21.70
N PHE A 101 -2.66 5.21 21.99
CA PHE A 101 -1.97 4.04 22.54
C PHE A 101 -1.74 4.11 24.05
N GLN A 102 -1.97 5.26 24.69
CA GLN A 102 -1.76 5.46 26.13
C GLN A 102 -0.40 4.94 26.60
N LEU A 103 0.67 5.52 26.06
CA LEU A 103 2.04 5.05 26.24
C LEU A 103 2.38 4.82 27.73
N PRO A 104 2.74 3.59 28.14
CA PRO A 104 2.71 3.20 29.56
C PRO A 104 3.88 3.73 30.39
N ASN A 105 4.98 4.14 29.75
CA ASN A 105 6.20 4.59 30.43
C ASN A 105 7.07 5.47 29.49
N GLU A 106 8.13 6.03 30.04
CA GLU A 106 9.08 6.88 29.31
C GLU A 106 9.81 6.13 28.19
N GLU A 107 10.07 4.83 28.35
CA GLU A 107 10.70 3.99 27.30
C GLU A 107 9.82 3.89 26.06
N ALA A 108 8.51 3.70 26.25
CA ALA A 108 7.54 3.67 25.14
C ALA A 108 7.46 5.02 24.44
N VAL A 109 7.50 6.12 25.20
CA VAL A 109 7.56 7.48 24.64
C VAL A 109 8.81 7.66 23.78
N GLN A 110 9.98 7.29 24.32
CA GLN A 110 11.25 7.39 23.61
C GLN A 110 11.25 6.54 22.33
N TYR A 111 10.75 5.31 22.40
CA TYR A 111 10.63 4.43 21.24
C TYR A 111 9.77 5.03 20.12
N VAL A 112 8.62 5.63 20.44
CA VAL A 112 7.77 6.29 19.44
C VAL A 112 8.51 7.46 18.80
N GLN A 113 9.23 8.26 19.59
CA GLN A 113 10.00 9.41 19.06
C GLN A 113 11.10 8.95 18.12
N GLU A 114 11.88 7.94 18.50
CA GLU A 114 12.92 7.34 17.66
C GLU A 114 12.34 6.73 16.38
N THR A 115 11.19 6.07 16.51
CA THR A 115 10.47 5.51 15.35
C THR A 115 10.08 6.61 14.38
N LEU A 116 9.43 7.69 14.86
CA LEU A 116 9.11 8.87 14.04
C LEU A 116 10.35 9.46 13.36
N ASP A 117 11.47 9.57 14.07
CA ASP A 117 12.72 10.14 13.53
C ASP A 117 13.38 9.25 12.46
N SER A 118 13.11 7.95 12.48
CA SER A 118 13.61 6.99 11.49
C SER A 118 12.78 6.92 10.21
N VAL A 119 11.53 7.42 10.23
CA VAL A 119 10.64 7.38 9.06
C VAL A 119 11.15 8.35 8.00
N ARG A 120 11.49 7.83 6.82
CA ARG A 120 11.89 8.65 5.68
C ARG A 120 10.65 9.19 4.98
N GLN A 121 10.76 10.40 4.46
CA GLN A 121 9.73 10.96 3.60
C GLN A 121 9.75 10.27 2.24
N THR A 122 8.57 9.87 1.77
CA THR A 122 8.37 9.28 0.44
C THR A 122 8.44 10.36 -0.64
N GLN A 123 8.48 9.92 -1.89
CA GLN A 123 8.43 10.81 -3.04
C GLN A 123 7.35 10.37 -4.01
N ARG A 124 6.88 11.33 -4.81
CA ARG A 124 5.86 11.08 -5.83
C ARG A 124 6.50 10.90 -7.19
N CYS A 125 6.20 9.78 -7.86
CA CYS A 125 6.72 9.48 -9.18
C CYS A 125 6.18 10.48 -10.20
N ILE A 126 7.06 11.11 -10.98
CA ILE A 126 6.64 12.13 -11.96
C ILE A 126 5.86 11.54 -13.15
N GLN A 127 6.03 10.24 -13.42
CA GLN A 127 5.38 9.55 -14.54
C GLN A 127 3.98 9.05 -14.16
N CYS A 128 3.85 8.33 -13.04
CA CYS A 128 2.59 7.66 -12.67
C CYS A 128 1.86 8.30 -11.49
N GLY A 129 2.50 9.24 -10.78
CA GLY A 129 1.89 9.96 -9.67
C GLY A 129 1.72 9.15 -8.38
N PHE A 130 2.21 7.92 -8.30
CA PHE A 130 2.22 7.13 -7.06
C PHE A 130 3.40 7.51 -6.15
N GLU A 131 3.19 7.37 -4.85
CA GLU A 131 4.20 7.42 -3.81
C GLU A 131 5.18 6.24 -3.94
N PHE A 132 6.43 6.48 -3.58
CA PHE A 132 7.48 5.47 -3.48
C PHE A 132 8.52 5.85 -2.41
N ASP A 133 9.18 4.84 -1.84
CA ASP A 133 10.34 5.07 -0.97
C ASP A 133 11.58 5.36 -1.82
N PRO A 134 12.17 6.58 -1.76
CA PRO A 134 13.38 6.89 -2.49
C PRO A 134 14.59 6.07 -2.01
N GLY A 135 14.54 5.53 -0.79
CA GLY A 135 15.56 4.71 -0.17
C GLY A 135 15.34 3.21 -0.26
N ASP A 136 14.38 2.73 -1.06
CA ASP A 136 14.14 1.30 -1.26
C ASP A 136 15.42 0.64 -1.84
N PRO A 137 15.99 -0.39 -1.17
CA PRO A 137 17.20 -1.06 -1.62
C PRO A 137 17.12 -1.61 -3.04
N LEU A 138 15.92 -1.99 -3.52
CA LEU A 138 15.73 -2.46 -4.90
C LEU A 138 16.07 -1.39 -5.93
N ARG A 139 16.10 -0.11 -5.53
CA ARG A 139 16.48 1.01 -6.39
C ARG A 139 17.97 1.12 -6.60
N GLU A 140 18.79 0.63 -5.67
CA GLU A 140 20.25 0.58 -5.84
C GLU A 140 20.61 -0.33 -7.02
N GLU A 141 19.84 -1.40 -7.24
CA GLU A 141 20.00 -2.32 -8.38
C GLU A 141 19.69 -1.65 -9.73
N TRP A 142 18.91 -0.56 -9.73
CA TRP A 142 18.54 0.16 -10.96
C TRP A 142 19.66 1.09 -11.46
N GLY A 143 20.64 1.42 -10.61
CA GLY A 143 21.54 2.56 -10.81
C GLY A 143 23.01 2.19 -10.98
N MET A 144 23.42 1.89 -12.21
CA MET A 144 24.62 2.47 -12.87
C MET A 144 24.65 2.22 -14.40
N GLU A 145 23.91 1.26 -14.96
CA GLU A 145 23.97 0.95 -16.40
C GLU A 145 22.87 1.58 -17.26
N SER A 146 21.75 1.99 -16.66
CA SER A 146 20.64 2.57 -17.40
C SER A 146 20.87 4.08 -17.57
N GLY A 147 21.08 4.55 -18.81
CA GLY A 147 21.30 5.96 -19.16
C GLY A 147 20.14 6.92 -18.88
N VAL A 148 19.33 6.62 -17.87
CA VAL A 148 18.21 7.43 -17.36
C VAL A 148 18.79 8.62 -16.61
N LYS A 149 18.41 9.83 -17.04
CA LYS A 149 18.65 11.04 -16.26
C LYS A 149 17.61 11.10 -15.13
N ALA A 150 18.06 11.27 -13.90
CA ALA A 150 17.26 11.40 -12.69
C ALA A 150 16.42 10.16 -12.27
N PRO A 151 17.03 8.97 -12.08
CA PRO A 151 16.31 7.79 -11.56
C PRO A 151 15.62 8.04 -10.22
N GLU A 152 16.10 8.99 -9.43
CA GLU A 152 15.50 9.44 -8.18
C GLU A 152 14.06 9.97 -8.33
N GLN A 153 13.61 10.34 -9.53
CA GLN A 153 12.27 10.90 -9.76
C GLN A 153 11.19 9.87 -10.12
N PHE A 154 11.58 8.60 -10.31
CA PHE A 154 10.70 7.56 -10.81
C PHE A 154 10.55 6.42 -9.81
N CYS A 155 9.35 5.86 -9.69
CA CYS A 155 9.10 4.69 -8.84
C CYS A 155 9.59 3.37 -9.44
N SER A 156 9.97 3.32 -10.72
CA SER A 156 10.47 2.12 -11.38
C SER A 156 11.24 2.42 -12.68
N PRO A 157 12.08 1.49 -13.18
CA PRO A 157 12.74 1.61 -14.48
C PRO A 157 11.75 1.74 -15.65
N GLU A 158 10.59 1.07 -15.56
CA GLU A 158 9.53 1.16 -16.56
C GLU A 158 8.96 2.57 -16.63
N CYS A 159 8.71 3.20 -15.47
CA CYS A 159 8.24 4.59 -15.42
C CYS A 159 9.28 5.56 -16.01
N ALA A 160 10.56 5.33 -15.72
CA ALA A 160 11.63 6.13 -16.30
C ALA A 160 11.69 5.99 -17.83
N MET A 161 11.63 4.75 -18.35
CA MET A 161 11.64 4.48 -19.78
C MET A 161 10.42 5.06 -20.48
N GLU A 162 9.22 4.92 -19.89
CA GLU A 162 8.00 5.47 -20.44
C GLU A 162 8.06 7.00 -20.56
N SER A 163 8.64 7.67 -19.57
CA SER A 163 8.88 9.12 -19.62
C SER A 163 9.82 9.50 -20.78
N VAL A 164 10.89 8.73 -21.03
CA VAL A 164 11.79 8.95 -22.17
C VAL A 164 11.07 8.75 -23.50
N VAL A 165 10.31 7.66 -23.65
CA VAL A 165 9.54 7.36 -24.87
C VAL A 165 8.51 8.45 -25.13
N LYS A 166 7.81 8.93 -24.09
CA LYS A 166 6.84 10.02 -24.20
C LYS A 166 7.49 11.31 -24.67
N GLN A 167 8.66 11.66 -24.14
CA GLN A 167 9.42 12.82 -24.58
C GLN A 167 9.85 12.70 -26.05
N LEU A 168 10.35 11.54 -26.47
CA LEU A 168 10.74 11.30 -27.87
C LEU A 168 9.56 11.41 -28.83
N LYS A 169 8.40 10.84 -28.48
CA LYS A 169 7.18 10.98 -29.28
C LYS A 169 6.80 12.44 -29.48
N LYS A 170 6.88 13.24 -28.41
CA LYS A 170 6.61 14.67 -28.46
C LYS A 170 7.61 15.43 -29.33
N ASP A 171 8.91 15.14 -29.18
CA ASP A 171 9.98 15.80 -29.95
C ASP A 171 9.93 15.47 -31.45
N HIS A 172 9.45 14.28 -31.81
CA HIS A 172 9.31 13.82 -33.18
C HIS A 172 7.91 14.01 -33.78
N GLY A 173 6.98 14.63 -33.04
CA GLY A 173 5.61 14.89 -33.51
C GLY A 173 4.80 13.63 -33.81
N TRP A 174 5.02 12.56 -33.04
CA TRP A 174 4.32 11.28 -33.14
C TRP A 174 3.08 11.20 -32.23
N GLU A 175 2.60 12.35 -31.74
CA GLU A 175 1.38 12.48 -30.92
C GLU A 175 0.11 12.54 -31.79
#